data_AF-A0A538SCJ9-F1
#
_entry.id   AF-A0A538SCJ9-F1
#
_cell.length_a   1.000
_cell.length_b   1.000
_cell.length_c   1.000
_cell.angle_alpha   90.00
_cell.angle_beta   90.00
_cell.angle_gamma   90.00
#
_symmetry.space_group_name_H-M   'P 1'
#
loop_
_entity.id
_entity.type
_entity.pdbx_description
1 polymer ?
#
loop_
_entity_poly.entity_id
_entity_poly.type
_entity_poly.pdbx_seq_one_letter_code
_entity_poly.pdbx_strand_id
1 'polypeptide(L)'
;MVAKDVARLWEELRHRDPEEKLGWITQLAQNPSEDSIEVLLDVLQQESWFLRDQAARVLATMGEPVLGPLVEYLGSGLWYTRASAVTALGRMGNPRAAAPLVGMLNDPNRTVRDAVWDALLALCRNELATRELAQAFDALPERARRFALDGLLERDAEAAGQVVLYMEEPAQAQEIPAPEPREGDLSWKDVVGGEGEAKQAAR
;
A
#
# COMPACT_ATOMS: atom_id res chain seq x y z
N MET A 1 20.85 4.21 12.13
CA MET A 1 21.65 4.26 13.37
C MET A 1 20.72 4.80 14.47
N VAL A 2 20.11 3.89 15.22
CA VAL A 2 18.64 3.71 15.14
C VAL A 2 17.82 4.47 16.21
N ALA A 3 18.30 5.60 16.75
CA ALA A 3 17.48 6.48 17.62
C ALA A 3 18.19 7.78 18.02
N LYS A 4 19.44 7.65 18.52
CA LYS A 4 20.17 8.78 19.12
C LYS A 4 20.43 9.89 18.12
N ASP A 5 20.65 9.55 16.86
CA ASP A 5 20.93 10.53 15.81
C ASP A 5 19.68 11.27 15.37
N VAL A 6 18.50 10.63 15.31
CA VAL A 6 17.22 11.29 14.99
C VAL A 6 16.82 12.28 16.10
N ALA A 7 16.89 11.86 17.37
CA ALA A 7 16.56 12.74 18.50
C ALA A 7 17.56 13.91 18.63
N ARG A 8 18.86 13.66 18.39
CA ARG A 8 19.89 14.69 18.34
C ARG A 8 19.66 15.66 17.18
N LEU A 9 19.33 15.14 16.00
CA LEU A 9 19.04 15.94 14.82
C LEU A 9 17.85 16.86 15.07
N TRP A 10 16.77 16.39 15.70
CA TRP A 10 15.66 17.27 16.06
C TRP A 10 16.03 18.37 17.05
N GLU A 11 17.01 18.16 17.94
CA GLU A 11 17.56 19.22 18.80
C GLU A 11 18.48 20.19 18.03
N GLU A 12 19.29 19.69 17.08
CA GLU A 12 20.14 20.53 16.19
C GLU A 12 19.31 21.30 15.15
N LEU A 13 18.14 20.78 14.75
CA LEU A 13 17.18 21.45 13.88
C LEU A 13 16.22 22.35 14.66
N ARG A 14 15.91 22.07 15.94
CA ARG A 14 14.92 22.80 16.77
C ARG A 14 14.95 24.31 16.53
N HIS A 15 16.12 24.90 16.71
CA HIS A 15 16.36 26.34 16.69
C HIS A 15 16.50 26.96 15.28
N ARG A 16 16.53 26.13 14.23
CA ARG A 16 16.63 26.58 12.84
C ARG A 16 15.27 27.05 12.30
N ASP A 17 15.31 27.89 11.27
CA ASP A 17 14.10 28.35 10.59
C ASP A 17 13.49 27.25 9.67
N PRO A 18 12.30 27.48 9.07
CA PRO A 18 11.67 26.52 8.17
C PRO A 18 12.41 26.27 6.86
N GLU A 19 13.24 27.20 6.38
CA GLU A 19 13.97 27.08 5.10
C GLU A 19 15.21 26.19 5.27
N GLU A 20 15.96 26.34 6.37
CA GLU A 20 17.04 25.42 6.71
C GLU A 20 16.52 23.98 6.93
N LYS A 21 15.36 23.84 7.60
CA LYS A 21 14.68 22.54 7.78
C LYS A 21 14.25 21.93 6.44
N LEU A 22 13.74 22.74 5.51
CA LEU A 22 13.40 22.33 4.15
C LEU A 22 14.63 21.89 3.35
N GLY A 23 15.72 22.67 3.41
CA GLY A 23 16.98 22.34 2.76
C GLY A 23 17.53 20.99 3.23
N TRP A 24 17.42 20.70 4.53
CA TRP A 24 17.82 19.41 5.09
C TRP A 24 16.93 18.24 4.63
N ILE A 25 15.60 18.37 4.66
CA ILE A 25 14.66 17.38 4.08
C ILE A 25 14.97 17.12 2.60
N THR A 26 15.33 18.16 1.87
CA THR A 26 15.68 18.07 0.44
C THR A 26 17.03 17.36 0.22
N GLN A 27 17.98 17.45 1.14
CA GLN A 27 19.23 16.68 1.10
C GLN A 27 18.99 15.18 1.36
N LEU A 28 18.11 14.81 2.29
CA LEU A 28 17.71 13.40 2.46
C LEU A 28 17.11 12.81 1.18
N ALA A 29 16.31 13.59 0.44
CA ALA A 29 15.71 13.16 -0.82
C ALA A 29 16.75 12.84 -1.91
N GLN A 30 17.92 13.47 -1.86
CA GLN A 30 19.00 13.25 -2.83
C GLN A 30 19.86 12.02 -2.52
N ASN A 31 19.81 11.50 -1.30
CA ASN A 31 20.52 10.30 -0.87
C ASN A 31 19.63 9.42 0.03
N PRO A 32 18.65 8.68 -0.56
CA PRO A 32 17.77 7.79 0.18
C PRO A 32 18.56 6.67 0.86
N SER A 33 18.35 6.52 2.17
CA SER A 33 18.89 5.45 3.00
C SER A 33 17.84 5.02 4.03
N GLU A 34 18.03 3.89 4.69
CA GLU A 34 17.14 3.40 5.76
C GLU A 34 17.04 4.42 6.91
N ASP A 35 18.17 5.02 7.31
CA ASP A 35 18.21 6.13 8.28
C ASP A 35 17.48 7.39 7.77
N SER A 36 17.51 7.66 6.46
CA SER A 36 16.75 8.77 5.85
C SER A 36 15.24 8.52 5.93
N ILE A 37 14.79 7.26 5.84
CA ILE A 37 13.37 6.89 5.95
C ILE A 37 12.86 7.12 7.36
N GLU A 38 13.58 6.66 8.39
CA GLU A 38 13.21 6.86 9.80
C GLU A 38 12.97 8.34 10.12
N VAL A 39 13.89 9.23 9.74
CA VAL A 39 13.73 10.66 10.03
C VAL A 39 12.55 11.26 9.26
N LEU A 40 12.36 10.94 7.98
CA LEU A 40 11.26 11.50 7.19
C LEU A 40 9.88 11.08 7.71
N LEU A 41 9.76 9.86 8.24
CA LEU A 41 8.56 9.42 8.95
C LEU A 41 8.34 10.25 10.23
N ASP A 42 9.40 10.54 10.98
CA ASP A 42 9.36 11.44 12.14
C ASP A 42 9.03 12.90 11.77
N VAL A 43 9.35 13.35 10.55
CA VAL A 43 8.87 14.64 10.03
C VAL A 43 7.35 14.62 9.89
N LEU A 44 6.71 13.50 9.52
CA LEU A 44 5.24 13.35 9.46
C LEU A 44 4.54 13.54 10.83
N GLN A 45 5.29 13.58 11.93
CA GLN A 45 4.79 13.78 13.29
C GLN A 45 4.91 15.24 13.77
N GLN A 46 5.52 16.14 12.99
CA GLN A 46 5.76 17.53 13.40
C GLN A 46 4.55 18.44 13.17
N GLU A 47 4.38 19.49 13.98
CA GLU A 47 3.24 20.41 13.87
C GLU A 47 3.13 21.07 12.49
N SER A 48 4.28 21.49 11.93
CA SER A 48 4.37 22.22 10.66
C SER A 48 3.84 21.40 9.49
N TRP A 49 2.67 21.80 8.99
CA TRP A 49 2.02 21.19 7.82
C TRP A 49 2.93 21.18 6.58
N PHE A 50 3.76 22.23 6.43
CA PHE A 50 4.66 22.39 5.29
C PHE A 50 5.79 21.35 5.30
N LEU A 51 6.43 21.13 6.47
CA LEU A 51 7.47 20.12 6.60
C LEU A 51 6.89 18.70 6.41
N ARG A 52 5.68 18.46 6.94
CA ARG A 52 4.93 17.20 6.73
C ARG A 52 4.58 16.95 5.27
N ASP A 53 4.14 17.97 4.54
CA ASP A 53 3.88 17.85 3.10
C ASP A 53 5.15 17.49 2.33
N GLN A 54 6.26 18.18 2.60
CA GLN A 54 7.52 17.94 1.89
C GLN A 54 8.10 16.56 2.22
N ALA A 55 8.05 16.10 3.48
CA ALA A 55 8.41 14.73 3.81
C ALA A 55 7.50 13.69 3.13
N ALA A 56 6.18 13.93 3.07
CA ALA A 56 5.25 13.06 2.33
C ALA A 56 5.54 13.04 0.82
N ARG A 57 6.01 14.15 0.21
CA ARG A 57 6.50 14.18 -1.18
C ARG A 57 7.77 13.35 -1.36
N VAL A 58 8.73 13.46 -0.45
CA VAL A 58 10.01 12.74 -0.52
C VAL A 58 9.82 11.24 -0.32
N LEU A 59 9.07 10.83 0.71
CA LEU A 59 8.73 9.42 0.96
C LEU A 59 8.02 8.79 -0.24
N ALA A 60 7.05 9.48 -0.85
CA ALA A 60 6.39 9.00 -2.06
C ALA A 60 7.37 8.70 -3.22
N THR A 61 8.46 9.47 -3.35
CA THR A 61 9.51 9.21 -4.37
C THR A 61 10.48 8.08 -4.02
N MET A 62 10.48 7.57 -2.78
CA MET A 62 11.31 6.42 -2.37
C MET A 62 10.69 5.06 -2.74
N GLY A 63 9.36 4.99 -2.96
CA GLY A 63 8.67 3.80 -3.46
C GLY A 63 8.51 2.67 -2.43
N GLU A 64 8.61 1.42 -2.89
CA GLU A 64 8.31 0.20 -2.12
C GLU A 64 8.95 0.13 -0.71
N PRO A 65 10.22 0.53 -0.47
CA PRO A 65 10.82 0.45 0.86
C PRO A 65 10.08 1.24 1.96
N VAL A 66 9.34 2.30 1.60
CA VAL A 66 8.56 3.09 2.57
C VAL A 66 7.09 2.69 2.66
N LEU A 67 6.62 1.76 1.82
CA LEU A 67 5.22 1.32 1.79
C LEU A 67 4.77 0.77 3.15
N GLY A 68 5.51 -0.18 3.71
CA GLY A 68 5.21 -0.80 5.02
C GLY A 68 5.17 0.23 6.15
N PRO A 69 6.24 1.01 6.37
CA PRO A 69 6.26 2.06 7.39
C PRO A 69 5.16 3.12 7.23
N LEU A 70 4.82 3.52 5.99
CA LEU A 70 3.70 4.45 5.75
C LEU A 70 2.33 3.82 6.10
N VAL A 71 2.16 2.52 5.84
CA VAL A 71 0.94 1.79 6.24
C VAL A 71 0.84 1.66 7.77
N GLU A 72 1.95 1.45 8.48
CA GLU A 72 1.97 1.51 9.95
C GLU A 72 1.57 2.89 10.49
N TYR A 73 2.02 3.97 9.82
CA TYR A 73 1.69 5.34 10.19
C TYR A 73 0.21 5.71 9.98
N LEU A 74 -0.57 4.92 9.23
CA LEU A 74 -2.03 4.99 9.20
C LEU A 74 -2.66 4.65 10.56
N GLY A 75 -1.95 3.92 11.44
CA GLY A 75 -2.36 3.64 12.82
C GLY A 75 -2.07 4.76 13.81
N SER A 76 -1.41 5.86 13.41
CA SER A 76 -0.95 6.90 14.34
C SER A 76 -2.11 7.58 15.09
N GLY A 77 -1.95 7.81 16.40
CA GLY A 77 -2.93 8.56 17.19
C GLY A 77 -3.12 10.02 16.71
N LEU A 78 -2.12 10.58 16.04
CA LEU A 78 -2.13 11.94 15.52
C LEU A 78 -2.82 11.99 14.14
N TRP A 79 -4.00 12.61 14.07
CA TRP A 79 -4.78 12.71 12.83
C TRP A 79 -3.99 13.33 11.67
N TYR A 80 -3.13 14.30 11.97
CA TYR A 80 -2.35 15.00 10.96
C TYR A 80 -1.19 14.15 10.41
N THR A 81 -0.68 13.19 11.19
CA THR A 81 0.28 12.19 10.75
C THR A 81 -0.40 11.17 9.85
N ARG A 82 -1.58 10.67 10.22
CA ARG A 82 -2.38 9.78 9.36
C ARG A 82 -2.69 10.43 8.01
N ALA A 83 -3.15 11.68 8.00
CA ALA A 83 -3.42 12.44 6.77
C ALA A 83 -2.16 12.59 5.90
N SER A 84 -0.99 12.85 6.49
CA SER A 84 0.27 12.96 5.74
C SER A 84 0.79 11.60 5.24
N ALA A 85 0.56 10.50 5.96
CA ALA A 85 0.88 9.15 5.50
C ALA A 85 -0.03 8.70 4.34
N VAL A 86 -1.36 8.93 4.45
CA VAL A 86 -2.34 8.79 3.37
C VAL A 86 -1.90 9.56 2.12
N THR A 87 -1.48 10.82 2.30
CA THR A 87 -0.98 11.69 1.22
C THR A 87 0.27 11.11 0.56
N ALA A 88 1.21 10.56 1.33
CA ALA A 88 2.42 9.93 0.80
C ALA A 88 2.11 8.66 -0.01
N LEU A 89 1.22 7.79 0.50
CA LEU A 89 0.77 6.58 -0.19
C LEU A 89 0.05 6.89 -1.50
N GLY A 90 -0.89 7.85 -1.51
CA GLY A 90 -1.56 8.29 -2.73
C GLY A 90 -0.60 8.86 -3.77
N ARG A 91 0.39 9.67 -3.33
CA ARG A 91 1.45 10.20 -4.22
C ARG A 91 2.41 9.14 -4.74
N MET A 92 2.59 8.04 -4.02
CA MET A 92 3.43 6.92 -4.46
C MET A 92 2.80 6.13 -5.61
N GLY A 93 1.46 6.15 -5.74
CA GLY A 93 0.74 5.43 -6.80
C GLY A 93 0.85 3.90 -6.74
N ASN A 94 1.28 3.36 -5.60
CA ASN A 94 1.58 1.94 -5.43
C ASN A 94 0.28 1.13 -5.27
N PRO A 95 0.01 0.13 -6.14
CA PRO A 95 -1.20 -0.69 -6.08
C PRO A 95 -1.45 -1.32 -4.68
N ARG A 96 -0.38 -1.75 -3.99
CA ARG A 96 -0.46 -2.38 -2.67
C ARG A 96 -0.99 -1.44 -1.56
N ALA A 97 -1.03 -0.14 -1.82
CA ALA A 97 -1.61 0.85 -0.89
C ALA A 97 -3.14 0.88 -0.91
N ALA A 98 -3.80 0.25 -1.89
CA ALA A 98 -5.26 0.31 -2.07
C ALA A 98 -6.03 -0.16 -0.83
N ALA A 99 -5.87 -1.42 -0.40
CA ALA A 99 -6.61 -1.95 0.76
C ALA A 99 -6.34 -1.20 2.08
N PRO A 100 -5.08 -0.81 2.43
CA PRO A 100 -4.82 0.09 3.55
C PRO A 100 -5.55 1.44 3.47
N LEU A 101 -5.56 2.09 2.31
CA LEU A 101 -6.25 3.38 2.11
C LEU A 101 -7.79 3.23 2.19
N VAL A 102 -8.35 2.14 1.65
CA VAL A 102 -9.78 1.82 1.76
C VAL A 102 -10.21 1.65 3.22
N GLY A 103 -9.37 1.05 4.07
CA GLY A 103 -9.60 0.97 5.52
C GLY A 103 -9.75 2.34 6.20
N MET A 104 -9.14 3.39 5.65
CA MET A 104 -9.15 4.75 6.20
C MET A 104 -10.38 5.58 5.80
N LEU A 105 -11.27 5.08 4.93
CA LEU A 105 -12.50 5.76 4.52
C LEU A 105 -13.43 6.13 5.70
N ASN A 106 -13.31 5.42 6.82
CA ASN A 106 -14.08 5.67 8.06
C ASN A 106 -13.22 6.27 9.20
N ASP A 107 -12.10 6.94 8.90
CA ASP A 107 -11.32 7.66 9.92
C ASP A 107 -12.21 8.69 10.66
N PRO A 108 -12.15 8.83 11.99
CA PRO A 108 -12.97 9.80 12.71
C PRO A 108 -12.71 11.26 12.29
N ASN A 109 -11.48 11.61 11.91
CA ASN A 109 -11.10 12.94 11.49
C ASN A 109 -11.46 13.19 10.01
N ARG A 110 -12.20 14.28 9.75
CA ARG A 110 -12.62 14.65 8.40
C ARG A 110 -11.43 14.87 7.45
N THR A 111 -10.38 15.57 7.86
CA THR A 111 -9.24 15.90 7.01
C THR A 111 -8.46 14.64 6.60
N VAL A 112 -8.47 13.58 7.42
CA VAL A 112 -7.95 12.27 6.99
C VAL A 112 -8.84 11.68 5.90
N ARG A 113 -10.17 11.61 6.10
CA ARG A 113 -11.10 11.08 5.08
C ARG A 113 -11.04 11.86 3.76
N ASP A 114 -10.98 13.19 3.81
CA ASP A 114 -10.85 14.05 2.63
C ASP A 114 -9.54 13.72 1.88
N ALA A 115 -8.40 13.55 2.59
CA ALA A 115 -7.13 13.12 1.99
C ALA A 115 -7.14 11.66 1.48
N VAL A 116 -7.94 10.76 2.06
CA VAL A 116 -8.11 9.38 1.56
C VAL A 116 -8.74 9.40 0.18
N TRP A 117 -9.77 10.23 -0.04
CA TRP A 117 -10.36 10.36 -1.37
C TRP A 117 -9.36 10.89 -2.41
N ASP A 118 -8.57 11.91 -2.06
CA ASP A 118 -7.49 12.39 -2.93
C ASP A 118 -6.46 11.28 -3.25
N ALA A 119 -6.15 10.42 -2.28
CA ALA A 119 -5.23 9.30 -2.46
C ALA A 119 -5.81 8.18 -3.33
N LEU A 120 -7.10 7.83 -3.18
CA LEU A 120 -7.77 6.85 -4.03
C LEU A 120 -7.89 7.35 -5.48
N LEU A 121 -8.23 8.63 -5.68
CA LEU A 121 -8.24 9.29 -7.00
C LEU A 121 -6.83 9.38 -7.63
N ALA A 122 -5.77 9.38 -6.82
CA ALA A 122 -4.40 9.27 -7.32
C ALA A 122 -4.06 7.83 -7.75
N LEU A 123 -4.55 6.80 -7.05
CA LEU A 123 -4.40 5.40 -7.45
C LEU A 123 -5.10 5.10 -8.78
N CYS A 124 -6.31 5.63 -9.02
CA CYS A 124 -7.07 5.39 -10.26
C CYS A 124 -6.35 5.84 -11.56
N ARG A 125 -5.24 6.59 -11.45
CA ARG A 125 -4.39 7.01 -12.58
C ARG A 125 -3.46 5.90 -13.10
N ASN A 126 -3.45 4.74 -12.46
CA ASN A 126 -2.63 3.58 -12.79
C ASN A 126 -3.53 2.33 -12.79
N GLU A 127 -3.77 1.73 -13.96
CA GLU A 127 -4.61 0.54 -14.13
C GLU A 127 -4.38 -0.54 -13.07
N LEU A 128 -3.12 -0.84 -12.73
CA LEU A 128 -2.81 -1.89 -11.76
C LEU A 128 -3.27 -1.50 -10.35
N ALA A 129 -3.18 -0.22 -9.99
CA ALA A 129 -3.71 0.30 -8.74
C ALA A 129 -5.24 0.44 -8.76
N THR A 130 -5.86 0.73 -9.90
CA THR A 130 -7.33 0.70 -10.08
C THR A 130 -7.88 -0.72 -9.90
N ARG A 131 -7.18 -1.75 -10.39
CA ARG A 131 -7.53 -3.18 -10.19
C ARG A 131 -7.39 -3.62 -8.73
N GLU A 132 -6.34 -3.21 -8.02
CA GLU A 132 -6.22 -3.47 -6.58
C GLU A 132 -7.28 -2.71 -5.76
N LEU A 133 -7.67 -1.51 -6.20
CA LEU A 133 -8.76 -0.73 -5.59
C LEU A 133 -10.12 -1.38 -5.81
N ALA A 134 -10.39 -1.92 -7.00
CA ALA A 134 -11.58 -2.71 -7.30
C ALA A 134 -11.68 -3.96 -6.41
N GLN A 135 -10.60 -4.72 -6.26
CA GLN A 135 -10.54 -5.85 -5.33
C GLN A 135 -10.76 -5.41 -3.87
N ALA A 136 -10.15 -4.30 -3.45
CA ALA A 136 -10.34 -3.76 -2.10
C ALA A 136 -11.78 -3.28 -1.85
N PHE A 137 -12.47 -2.74 -2.85
CA PHE A 137 -13.90 -2.40 -2.79
C PHE A 137 -14.79 -3.66 -2.77
N ASP A 138 -14.49 -4.69 -3.58
CA ASP A 138 -15.25 -5.94 -3.56
C ASP A 138 -15.07 -6.74 -2.26
N ALA A 139 -13.93 -6.60 -1.59
CA ALA A 139 -13.74 -7.12 -0.24
C ALA A 139 -14.61 -6.43 0.83
N LEU A 140 -15.20 -5.25 0.55
CA LEU A 140 -16.04 -4.53 1.52
C LEU A 140 -17.44 -5.17 1.66
N PRO A 141 -18.02 -5.15 2.88
CA PRO A 141 -19.44 -5.41 3.10
C PRO A 141 -20.33 -4.47 2.26
N GLU A 142 -21.44 -4.98 1.74
CA GLU A 142 -22.37 -4.30 0.81
C GLU A 142 -22.60 -2.80 1.08
N ARG A 143 -22.86 -2.41 2.35
CA ARG A 143 -23.10 -1.00 2.73
C ARG A 143 -21.85 -0.13 2.63
N ALA A 144 -20.69 -0.66 3.01
CA ALA A 144 -19.41 0.04 2.91
C ALA A 144 -18.95 0.11 1.44
N ARG A 145 -19.20 -0.96 0.66
CA ARG A 145 -18.95 -1.00 -0.79
C ARG A 145 -19.76 0.06 -1.53
N ARG A 146 -21.07 0.19 -1.26
CA ARG A 146 -21.90 1.28 -1.81
C ARG A 146 -21.34 2.64 -1.42
N PHE A 147 -21.12 2.91 -0.14
CA PHE A 147 -20.52 4.17 0.32
C PHE A 147 -19.18 4.51 -0.36
N ALA A 148 -18.33 3.50 -0.60
CA ALA A 148 -17.05 3.67 -1.28
C ALA A 148 -17.23 4.02 -2.78
N LEU A 149 -18.16 3.34 -3.48
CA LEU A 149 -18.50 3.62 -4.88
C LEU A 149 -19.23 4.95 -5.06
N ASP A 150 -20.25 5.22 -4.24
CA ASP A 150 -21.02 6.47 -4.24
C ASP A 150 -20.09 7.67 -3.99
N GLY A 151 -19.22 7.58 -2.97
CA GLY A 151 -18.26 8.64 -2.66
C GLY A 151 -17.17 8.84 -3.72
N LEU A 152 -16.82 7.79 -4.48
CA LEU A 152 -15.94 7.94 -5.65
C LEU A 152 -16.67 8.62 -6.82
N LEU A 153 -17.91 8.18 -7.10
CA LEU A 153 -18.78 8.72 -8.16
C LEU A 153 -19.14 10.20 -7.95
N GLU A 154 -19.32 10.64 -6.70
CA GLU A 154 -19.50 12.05 -6.32
C GLU A 154 -18.31 12.95 -6.70
N ARG A 155 -17.11 12.38 -6.88
CA ARG A 155 -15.85 13.11 -7.07
C ARG A 155 -15.31 12.99 -8.49
N ASP A 156 -15.33 11.77 -9.03
CA ASP A 156 -14.87 11.44 -10.37
C ASP A 156 -15.64 10.23 -10.91
N ALA A 157 -16.53 10.49 -11.85
CA ALA A 157 -17.38 9.47 -12.48
C ALA A 157 -16.62 8.55 -13.45
N GLU A 158 -15.47 8.99 -13.99
CA GLU A 158 -14.63 8.15 -14.85
C GLU A 158 -13.85 7.15 -13.99
N ALA A 159 -13.22 7.62 -12.92
CA ALA A 159 -12.55 6.76 -11.94
C ALA A 159 -13.53 5.76 -11.29
N ALA A 160 -14.75 6.19 -10.96
CA ALA A 160 -15.78 5.29 -10.46
C ALA A 160 -16.19 4.22 -11.50
N GLY A 161 -16.38 4.61 -12.76
CA GLY A 161 -16.68 3.68 -13.85
C GLY A 161 -15.57 2.65 -14.09
N GLN A 162 -14.31 3.06 -14.04
CA GLN A 162 -13.16 2.16 -14.16
C GLN A 162 -13.07 1.17 -12.99
N VAL A 163 -13.32 1.63 -11.75
CA VAL A 163 -13.34 0.74 -10.57
C VAL A 163 -14.48 -0.28 -10.67
N VAL A 164 -15.68 0.12 -11.11
CA VAL A 164 -16.80 -0.82 -11.34
C VAL A 164 -16.45 -1.84 -12.44
N LEU A 165 -15.86 -1.40 -13.56
CA LEU A 165 -15.45 -2.31 -14.64
C LEU A 165 -14.50 -3.41 -14.13
N TYR A 166 -13.47 -3.05 -13.36
CA TYR A 166 -12.54 -4.03 -12.78
C TYR A 166 -13.11 -4.84 -11.59
N MET A 167 -14.33 -4.52 -11.11
CA MET A 167 -15.10 -5.38 -10.20
C MET A 167 -16.00 -6.37 -10.96
N GLU A 168 -16.45 -6.00 -12.17
CA GLU A 168 -17.29 -6.86 -13.03
C GLU A 168 -16.45 -7.81 -13.92
N GLU A 169 -15.21 -7.45 -14.24
CA GLU A 169 -14.23 -8.36 -14.86
C GLU A 169 -13.68 -9.37 -13.83
N PRO A 170 -14.06 -10.67 -13.88
CA PRO A 170 -13.42 -11.67 -13.02
C PRO A 170 -11.95 -11.81 -13.42
N ALA A 171 -11.05 -11.95 -12.44
CA ALA A 171 -9.59 -11.86 -12.60
C ALA A 171 -8.96 -12.96 -13.51
N GLN A 172 -9.13 -12.83 -14.83
CA GLN A 172 -8.62 -13.75 -15.86
C GLN A 172 -7.40 -13.16 -16.59
N ALA A 173 -6.36 -12.83 -15.83
CA ALA A 173 -5.06 -12.40 -16.36
C ALA A 173 -3.83 -12.89 -15.56
N GLN A 174 -4.02 -13.86 -14.64
CA GLN A 174 -2.93 -14.62 -14.01
C GLN A 174 -3.17 -16.13 -14.08
N GLU A 175 -3.66 -16.62 -15.24
CA GLU A 175 -3.30 -17.97 -15.66
C GLU A 175 -1.80 -17.98 -16.02
N ILE A 176 -0.95 -18.17 -15.01
CA ILE A 176 0.34 -18.81 -15.23
C ILE A 176 -0.01 -20.29 -15.46
N PRO A 177 0.08 -20.83 -16.70
CA PRO A 177 -0.18 -22.25 -16.92
C PRO A 177 0.78 -23.06 -16.05
N ALA A 178 0.25 -24.07 -15.35
CA ALA A 178 1.06 -24.91 -14.48
C ALA A 178 2.24 -25.48 -15.29
N PRO A 179 3.49 -25.38 -14.79
CA PRO A 179 4.64 -25.90 -15.51
C PRO A 179 4.44 -27.40 -15.72
N GLU A 180 4.57 -27.83 -16.98
CA GLU A 180 4.29 -29.20 -17.40
C GLU A 180 5.06 -30.23 -16.55
N PRO A 181 4.47 -31.42 -16.27
CA PRO A 181 5.13 -32.45 -15.49
C PRO A 181 6.45 -32.83 -16.16
N ARG A 182 7.56 -32.59 -15.45
CA ARG A 182 8.91 -32.88 -15.96
C ARG A 182 9.08 -34.38 -16.14
N GLU A 183 9.62 -34.78 -17.29
CA GLU A 183 9.94 -36.18 -17.61
C GLU A 183 10.75 -36.83 -16.47
N GLY A 184 10.20 -37.90 -15.89
CA GLY A 184 10.72 -38.50 -14.67
C GLY A 184 9.66 -39.33 -13.94
N ASP A 185 8.92 -40.17 -14.67
CA ASP A 185 7.78 -40.93 -14.16
C ASP A 185 8.15 -41.80 -12.95
N LEU A 186 7.67 -41.42 -11.77
CA LEU A 186 7.41 -42.37 -10.70
C LEU A 186 6.07 -43.04 -10.97
N SER A 187 6.04 -44.36 -11.03
CA SER A 187 4.79 -45.10 -11.21
C SER A 187 3.94 -44.97 -9.95
N TRP A 188 2.61 -45.01 -10.08
CA TRP A 188 1.72 -45.09 -8.93
C TRP A 188 2.03 -46.30 -8.01
N LYS A 189 2.63 -47.37 -8.56
CA LYS A 189 3.14 -48.52 -7.81
C LYS A 189 4.27 -48.18 -6.84
N ASP A 190 5.08 -47.18 -7.15
CA ASP A 190 6.23 -46.74 -6.34
C ASP A 190 5.79 -45.86 -5.16
N VAL A 191 4.56 -45.31 -5.22
CA VAL A 191 4.01 -44.36 -4.25
C VAL A 191 3.30 -45.03 -3.07
N VAL A 192 2.48 -46.06 -3.33
CA VAL A 192 1.56 -46.60 -2.30
C VAL A 192 2.08 -47.84 -1.55
N GLY A 193 3.03 -48.59 -2.11
CA GLY A 193 3.38 -49.93 -1.63
C GLY A 193 2.28 -50.97 -1.94
N GLY A 194 2.65 -52.19 -2.32
CA GLY A 194 1.69 -53.20 -2.75
C GLY A 194 1.42 -54.30 -1.72
N GLU A 195 0.20 -54.84 -1.69
CA GLU A 195 -0.06 -56.28 -1.40
C GLU A 195 -1.52 -56.73 -1.71
N GLY A 196 -1.69 -58.01 -2.12
CA GLY A 196 -2.95 -58.80 -2.21
C GLY A 196 -3.98 -58.45 -3.31
N GLU A 197 -4.80 -59.33 -3.91
CA GLU A 197 -4.88 -60.81 -4.16
C GLU A 197 -5.56 -60.90 -5.58
N ALA A 198 -5.73 -62.01 -6.33
CA ALA A 198 -5.71 -63.42 -5.97
C ALA A 198 -5.39 -64.36 -7.16
N LYS A 199 -4.88 -65.55 -6.80
CA LYS A 199 -5.09 -66.93 -7.34
C LYS A 199 -5.34 -67.23 -8.84
N GLN A 200 -4.98 -68.49 -9.18
CA GLN A 200 -5.24 -69.23 -10.44
C GLN A 200 -4.35 -68.79 -11.62
N ALA A 201 -3.77 -69.65 -12.47
CA ALA A 201 -3.72 -71.13 -12.56
C ALA A 201 -2.60 -71.52 -13.57
N ALA A 202 -2.04 -72.75 -13.65
CA ALA A 202 -2.08 -73.96 -12.82
C ALA A 202 -0.99 -74.98 -13.31
N ARG A 203 -0.74 -76.05 -12.52
CA ARG A 203 0.28 -77.13 -12.63
C ARG A 203 1.67 -76.80 -12.09
#